data_AF-A0A8N4F3S6-F1
#
_entry.id   AF-A0A8N4F3S6-F1
#
_cell.length_a   1.000
_cell.length_b   1.000
_cell.length_c   1.000
_cell.angle_alpha   90.00
_cell.angle_beta   90.00
_cell.angle_gamma   90.00
#
_symmetry.space_group_name_H-M   'P 1'
#
loop_
_entity.id
_entity.type
_entity.pdbx_description
1 polymer ?
#
loop_
_entity_poly.entity_id
_entity_poly.type
_entity_poly.pdbx_seq_one_letter_code
_entity_poly.pdbx_strand_id
1 'polypeptide(L)'
;MDLKEAGSSLDALISSFNTRIVELQELVIARNIYPATSMSDLSAVDTTLKTMESQIQAIKDRLQEERNAIPKAKKLIELSQRQQRKLQHMLAHMPSGMYESIGHSDQTHSSLIPDALDCDFLDEHSKVKEEPAVVPKEKKGRSPAPRWYIIAEELDSLSSYMRGRLTLDKVNIAINEIATYADANAQLIACPKKKLAEDTWEKALVSKFIFSFSTSFVCYMYTSAFKQEKMS
;
A
#
# COMPACT_ATOMS: atom_id res chain seq x y z
N MET A 1 53.64 4.50 77.02
CA MET A 1 52.91 4.51 75.74
C MET A 1 53.91 4.88 74.68
N ASP A 2 54.10 4.01 73.70
CA ASP A 2 55.11 4.19 72.65
C ASP A 2 54.65 5.28 71.67
N LEU A 3 55.52 6.22 71.31
CA LEU A 3 55.18 7.38 70.48
C LEU A 3 54.62 6.97 69.12
N LYS A 4 55.04 5.80 68.62
CA LYS A 4 54.55 5.18 67.38
C LYS A 4 53.11 4.68 67.48
N GLU A 5 52.70 4.17 68.64
CA GLU A 5 51.35 3.66 68.87
C GLU A 5 50.34 4.81 68.90
N ALA A 6 50.71 5.93 69.51
CA ALA A 6 49.91 7.17 69.47
C ALA A 6 49.79 7.75 68.05
N GLY A 7 50.88 7.71 67.26
CA GLY A 7 50.87 8.17 65.86
C GLY A 7 49.96 7.32 64.96
N SER A 8 50.01 5.98 65.09
CA SER A 8 49.12 5.08 64.34
C SER A 8 47.65 5.19 64.75
N SER A 9 47.36 5.45 66.04
CA SER A 9 45.99 5.72 66.52
C SER A 9 45.42 7.02 65.94
N LEU A 10 46.23 8.07 65.78
CA LEU A 10 45.81 9.33 65.17
C LEU A 10 45.53 9.16 63.66
N ASP A 11 46.39 8.42 62.97
CA ASP A 11 46.24 8.16 61.53
C ASP A 11 45.01 7.29 61.24
N ALA A 12 44.73 6.29 62.08
CA ALA A 12 43.49 5.52 62.02
C ALA A 12 42.24 6.39 62.24
N LEU A 13 42.30 7.36 63.16
CA LEU A 13 41.22 8.31 63.40
C LEU A 13 41.00 9.22 62.19
N ILE A 14 42.07 9.80 61.63
CA ILE A 14 42.02 10.64 60.42
C ILE A 14 41.45 9.86 59.24
N SER A 15 41.89 8.62 59.06
CA SER A 15 41.39 7.72 58.02
C SER A 15 39.89 7.45 58.20
N SER A 16 39.44 7.14 59.42
CA SER A 16 38.01 6.96 59.72
C SER A 16 37.18 8.22 59.44
N PHE A 17 37.74 9.40 59.73
CA PHE A 17 37.10 10.68 59.50
C PHE A 17 36.98 10.96 58.00
N ASN A 18 38.03 10.70 57.23
CA ASN A 18 38.03 10.82 55.78
C ASN A 18 37.03 9.84 55.14
N THR A 19 36.97 8.59 55.61
CA THR A 19 35.94 7.64 55.18
C THR A 19 34.55 8.20 55.45
N ARG A 20 34.32 8.76 56.65
CA ARG A 20 33.02 9.36 57.00
C ARG A 20 32.67 10.57 56.14
N ILE A 21 33.66 11.38 55.77
CA ILE A 21 33.49 12.52 54.87
C ILE A 21 33.10 12.03 53.48
N VAL A 22 33.76 10.99 52.94
CA VAL A 22 33.41 10.40 51.65
C VAL A 22 32.01 9.80 51.68
N GLU A 23 31.67 9.02 52.72
CA GLU A 23 30.31 8.49 52.92
C GLU A 23 29.26 9.61 52.94
N LEU A 24 29.53 10.71 53.65
CA LEU A 24 28.64 11.88 53.69
C LEU A 24 28.53 12.56 52.32
N GLN A 25 29.63 12.69 51.58
CA GLN A 25 29.61 13.25 50.24
C GLN A 25 28.78 12.40 49.28
N GLU A 26 28.93 11.08 49.31
CA GLU A 26 28.13 10.14 48.53
C GLU A 26 26.63 10.25 48.89
N LEU A 27 26.31 10.34 50.18
CA LEU A 27 24.93 10.52 50.65
C LEU A 27 24.33 11.87 50.23
N VAL A 28 25.12 12.95 50.27
CA VAL A 28 24.69 14.28 49.81
C VAL A 28 24.47 14.28 48.30
N ILE A 29 25.34 13.63 47.53
CA ILE A 29 25.13 13.42 46.09
C ILE A 29 23.84 12.63 45.90
N ALA A 30 23.68 11.45 46.52
CA ALA A 30 22.48 10.62 46.42
C ALA A 30 21.19 11.38 46.78
N ARG A 31 21.23 12.22 47.82
CA ARG A 31 20.12 13.11 48.22
C ARG A 31 19.84 14.21 47.19
N ASN A 32 20.88 14.73 46.54
CA ASN A 32 20.79 15.81 45.54
C ASN A 32 20.66 15.31 44.09
N ILE A 33 20.70 14.00 43.82
CA ILE A 33 20.44 13.44 42.48
C ILE A 33 19.01 13.80 42.01
N TYR A 34 18.08 14.04 42.95
CA TYR A 34 16.73 14.47 42.61
C TYR A 34 16.24 15.71 43.38
N PRO A 35 16.57 16.95 42.94
CA PRO A 35 15.70 18.09 43.23
C PRO A 35 14.32 17.80 42.60
N ALA A 36 13.22 18.23 43.24
CA ALA A 36 11.85 17.91 42.82
C ALA A 36 11.53 18.21 41.33
N THR A 37 12.33 19.07 40.68
CA THR A 37 12.25 19.41 39.25
C THR A 37 12.87 18.37 38.31
N SER A 38 13.88 17.61 38.75
CA SER A 38 14.64 16.66 37.92
C SER A 38 13.93 15.31 37.66
N MET A 39 12.93 14.97 38.47
CA MET A 39 12.08 13.78 38.25
C MET A 39 11.34 13.88 36.90
N SER A 40 10.85 15.07 36.57
CA SER A 40 10.15 15.34 35.31
C SER A 40 11.10 15.22 34.11
N ASP A 41 12.29 15.81 34.20
CA ASP A 41 13.30 15.75 33.13
C ASP A 41 13.76 14.31 32.87
N LEU A 42 13.98 13.52 33.92
CA LEU A 42 14.36 12.12 33.75
C LEU A 42 13.22 11.28 33.16
N SER A 43 11.98 11.55 33.55
CA SER A 43 10.82 10.89 32.93
C SER A 43 10.72 11.24 31.44
N ALA A 44 11.00 12.49 31.06
CA ALA A 44 11.03 12.91 29.67
C ALA A 44 12.15 12.18 28.90
N VAL A 45 13.33 12.04 29.48
CA VAL A 45 14.42 11.24 28.90
C VAL A 45 14.03 9.77 28.76
N ASP A 46 13.37 9.17 29.75
CA ASP A 46 12.88 7.77 29.67
C ASP A 46 11.85 7.60 28.54
N THR A 47 10.92 8.55 28.39
CA THR A 47 9.95 8.50 27.29
C THR A 47 10.60 8.64 25.91
N THR A 48 11.61 9.50 25.78
CA THR A 48 12.33 9.67 24.51
C THR A 48 13.16 8.43 24.19
N LEU A 49 13.81 7.80 25.18
CA LEU A 49 14.51 6.54 25.02
C LEU A 49 13.59 5.40 24.58
N LYS A 50 12.44 5.23 25.25
CA LYS A 50 11.44 4.23 24.86
C LYS A 50 10.91 4.45 23.45
N THR A 51 10.75 5.70 23.06
CA THR A 51 10.34 6.06 21.70
C THR A 51 11.42 5.68 20.68
N MET A 52 12.69 6.00 20.97
CA MET A 52 13.81 5.61 20.11
C MET A 52 13.99 4.10 20.02
N GLU A 53 13.84 3.38 21.13
CA GLU A 53 13.88 1.92 21.17
C GLU A 53 12.79 1.31 20.26
N SER A 54 11.56 1.81 20.37
CA SER A 54 10.45 1.38 19.49
C SER A 54 10.74 1.69 18.02
N GLN A 55 11.33 2.85 17.71
CA GLN A 55 11.72 3.20 16.35
C GLN A 55 12.81 2.28 15.79
N ILE A 56 13.83 1.97 16.59
CA ILE A 56 14.91 1.05 16.20
C ILE A 56 14.34 -0.35 15.95
N GLN A 57 13.41 -0.79 16.79
CA GLN A 57 12.73 -2.08 16.60
C GLN A 57 11.91 -2.09 15.30
N ALA A 58 11.18 -1.02 14.99
CA ALA A 58 10.46 -0.89 13.72
C ALA A 58 11.40 -0.89 12.50
N ILE A 59 12.56 -0.23 12.59
CA ILE A 59 13.58 -0.26 11.52
C ILE A 59 14.12 -1.68 11.33
N LYS A 60 14.44 -2.37 12.42
CA LYS A 60 14.92 -3.76 12.39
C LYS A 60 13.92 -4.68 11.70
N ASP A 61 12.64 -4.56 12.03
CA ASP A 61 11.59 -5.39 11.43
C ASP A 61 11.49 -5.14 9.92
N ARG A 62 11.50 -3.87 9.48
CA ARG A 62 11.51 -3.53 8.04
C ARG A 62 12.75 -4.05 7.31
N LEU A 63 13.93 -3.95 7.91
CA LEU A 63 15.16 -4.49 7.30
C LEU A 63 15.09 -6.01 7.16
N GLN A 64 14.43 -6.70 8.09
CA GLN A 64 14.23 -8.14 8.01
C GLN A 64 13.23 -8.51 6.90
N GLU A 65 12.16 -7.74 6.73
CA GLU A 65 11.23 -7.88 5.61
C GLU A 65 11.93 -7.66 4.27
N GLU A 66 12.70 -6.59 4.12
CA GLU A 66 13.48 -6.28 2.91
C GLU A 66 14.49 -7.39 2.61
N ARG A 67 15.22 -7.87 3.63
CA ARG A 67 16.14 -9.01 3.51
C ARG A 67 15.44 -10.26 2.96
N ASN A 68 14.21 -10.52 3.38
CA ASN A 68 13.42 -11.65 2.92
C ASN A 68 12.78 -11.42 1.54
N ALA A 69 12.58 -10.17 1.13
CA ALA A 69 12.01 -9.81 -0.17
C ALA A 69 13.05 -9.85 -1.30
N ILE A 70 14.30 -9.44 -1.05
CA ILE A 70 15.41 -9.45 -2.02
C ILE A 70 15.58 -10.80 -2.75
N PRO A 71 15.63 -11.97 -2.08
CA PRO A 71 15.79 -13.25 -2.78
C PRO A 71 14.58 -13.59 -3.67
N LYS A 72 13.37 -13.19 -3.27
CA LYS A 72 12.15 -13.37 -4.08
C LYS A 72 12.24 -12.57 -5.37
N ALA A 73 12.68 -11.31 -5.28
CA ALA A 73 12.91 -10.45 -6.45
C ALA A 73 13.99 -11.02 -7.38
N LYS A 74 15.11 -11.52 -6.82
CA LYS A 74 16.16 -12.18 -7.62
C LYS A 74 15.64 -13.40 -8.39
N LYS A 75 14.85 -14.25 -7.74
CA LYS A 75 14.23 -15.41 -8.39
C LYS A 75 13.29 -14.99 -9.53
N LEU A 76 12.52 -13.92 -9.35
CA LEU A 76 11.63 -13.40 -10.39
C LEU A 76 12.41 -12.88 -11.60
N ILE A 77 13.53 -12.16 -11.36
CA ILE A 77 14.43 -11.69 -12.43
C ILE A 77 14.99 -12.88 -13.22
N GLU A 78 15.44 -13.93 -12.53
CA GLU A 78 15.98 -15.13 -13.18
C GLU A 78 14.92 -15.82 -14.08
N LEU A 79 13.69 -15.96 -13.58
CA LEU A 79 12.58 -16.52 -14.35
C LEU A 79 12.24 -15.66 -15.57
N SER A 80 12.20 -14.34 -15.41
CA SER A 80 11.95 -13.39 -16.50
C SER A 80 13.04 -13.49 -17.57
N GLN A 81 14.32 -13.52 -17.19
CA GLN A 81 15.43 -13.68 -18.13
C GLN A 81 15.36 -15.01 -18.88
N ARG A 82 14.93 -16.09 -18.22
CA ARG A 82 14.73 -17.39 -18.88
C ARG A 82 13.61 -17.31 -19.93
N GLN A 83 12.50 -16.65 -19.62
CA GLN A 83 11.41 -16.43 -20.57
C GLN A 83 11.85 -15.57 -21.75
N GLN A 84 12.59 -14.49 -21.49
CA GLN A 84 13.14 -13.61 -22.53
C GLN A 84 14.05 -14.39 -23.48
N ARG A 85 14.98 -15.20 -22.96
CA ARG A 85 15.84 -16.06 -23.79
C ARG A 85 15.04 -17.03 -24.65
N LYS A 86 13.96 -17.60 -24.11
CA LYS A 86 13.05 -18.49 -24.87
C LYS A 86 12.35 -17.73 -26.00
N LEU A 87 11.82 -16.53 -25.73
CA LEU A 87 11.16 -15.69 -26.72
C LEU A 87 12.13 -15.25 -27.82
N GLN A 88 13.34 -14.82 -27.47
CA GLN A 88 14.40 -14.48 -28.42
C GLN A 88 14.78 -15.68 -29.29
N HIS A 89 14.88 -16.86 -28.70
CA HIS A 89 15.11 -18.09 -29.47
C HIS A 89 13.97 -18.37 -30.45
N MET A 90 12.71 -18.23 -30.02
CA MET A 90 11.56 -18.43 -30.91
C MET A 90 11.52 -17.38 -32.03
N LEU A 91 11.83 -16.12 -31.73
CA LEU A 91 11.94 -15.05 -32.71
C LEU A 91 13.01 -15.37 -33.76
N ALA A 92 14.20 -15.79 -33.33
CA ALA A 92 15.31 -16.13 -34.21
C ALA A 92 15.01 -17.32 -35.15
N HIS A 93 14.07 -18.20 -34.76
CA HIS A 93 13.67 -19.38 -35.54
C HIS A 93 12.26 -19.25 -36.11
N MET A 94 11.72 -18.03 -36.16
CA MET A 94 10.39 -17.79 -36.69
C MET A 94 10.41 -17.84 -38.23
N PRO A 95 9.55 -18.63 -38.89
CA PRO A 95 9.49 -18.71 -40.34
C PRO A 95 9.13 -17.36 -40.99
N SER A 96 9.73 -17.08 -42.14
CA SER A 96 9.64 -15.80 -42.86
C SER A 96 8.20 -15.38 -43.24
N GLY A 97 7.25 -16.32 -43.32
CA GLY A 97 5.84 -16.04 -43.63
C GLY A 97 4.98 -15.52 -42.46
N MET A 98 5.56 -15.30 -41.27
CA MET A 98 4.84 -14.78 -40.09
C MET A 98 5.19 -13.32 -39.73
N TYR A 99 6.12 -12.67 -40.45
CA TYR A 99 6.58 -11.31 -40.15
C TYR A 99 5.64 -10.20 -40.67
N GLU A 100 4.74 -10.50 -41.61
CA GLU A 100 3.92 -9.49 -42.30
C GLU A 100 2.78 -8.90 -41.47
N SER A 101 2.38 -9.49 -40.35
CA SER A 101 1.28 -8.95 -39.54
C SER A 101 1.68 -7.82 -38.58
N ILE A 102 2.97 -7.47 -38.48
CA ILE A 102 3.49 -6.50 -37.49
C ILE A 102 3.86 -5.14 -38.14
N GLY A 103 3.85 -5.05 -39.48
CA GLY A 103 4.29 -3.86 -40.22
C GLY A 103 3.20 -2.83 -40.61
N HIS A 104 1.96 -2.96 -40.14
CA HIS A 104 0.88 -2.02 -40.47
C HIS A 104 0.15 -1.51 -39.22
N SER A 105 0.84 -0.75 -38.38
CA SER A 105 0.18 0.16 -37.44
C SER A 105 1.04 1.39 -37.11
N ASP A 106 1.77 1.91 -38.09
CA ASP A 106 2.20 3.31 -38.09
C ASP A 106 1.10 4.12 -38.79
N GLN A 107 -0.03 4.31 -38.11
CA GLN A 107 -0.99 5.34 -38.49
C GLN A 107 -1.06 6.35 -37.36
N THR A 108 -0.30 7.42 -37.56
CA THR A 108 -0.43 8.74 -36.96
C THR A 108 -1.90 9.14 -36.82
N HIS A 109 -2.53 8.78 -35.70
CA HIS A 109 -3.72 9.47 -35.24
C HIS A 109 -3.25 10.58 -34.31
N SER A 110 -2.91 11.69 -34.97
CA SER A 110 -2.76 13.01 -34.37
C SER A 110 -3.91 13.23 -33.38
N SER A 111 -3.53 13.49 -32.13
CA SER A 111 -4.40 14.02 -31.10
C SER A 111 -5.11 15.28 -31.61
N LEU A 112 -6.38 15.17 -31.97
CA LEU A 112 -7.29 16.30 -31.97
C LEU A 112 -8.25 16.09 -30.81
N ILE A 113 -8.02 16.90 -29.78
CA ILE A 113 -8.96 17.21 -28.72
C ILE A 113 -10.23 17.78 -29.38
N PRO A 114 -11.43 17.27 -29.06
CA PRO A 114 -12.62 18.08 -29.20
C PRO A 114 -12.84 18.86 -27.90
N ASP A 115 -12.51 20.15 -27.95
CA ASP A 115 -13.01 21.12 -27.01
C ASP A 115 -14.55 21.14 -27.05
N ALA A 116 -15.11 21.46 -25.88
CA ALA A 116 -16.52 21.55 -25.59
C ALA A 116 -17.34 22.27 -26.67
N LEU A 117 -18.42 21.63 -27.12
CA LEU A 117 -19.62 22.33 -27.58
C LEU A 117 -20.87 21.58 -27.11
N ASP A 118 -21.76 22.36 -26.50
CA ASP A 118 -23.09 22.04 -26.00
C ASP A 118 -23.94 21.25 -27.00
N CYS A 119 -24.71 20.29 -26.47
CA CYS A 119 -26.05 19.98 -27.00
C CYS A 119 -26.92 19.45 -25.86
N ASP A 120 -27.63 20.39 -25.23
CA ASP A 120 -28.99 20.16 -24.72
C ASP A 120 -29.83 19.48 -25.80
N PHE A 121 -30.54 18.39 -25.49
CA PHE A 121 -31.88 18.09 -26.04
C PHE A 121 -32.59 17.03 -25.17
N LEU A 122 -33.57 17.53 -24.40
CA LEU A 122 -34.92 16.97 -24.10
C LEU A 122 -35.03 15.44 -23.87
N ASP A 123 -35.29 14.97 -22.65
CA ASP A 123 -36.61 14.90 -21.99
C ASP A 123 -37.74 14.33 -22.87
N GLU A 124 -38.01 13.02 -22.73
CA GLU A 124 -39.36 12.49 -22.94
C GLU A 124 -39.64 11.25 -22.07
N HIS A 125 -40.25 11.53 -20.92
CA HIS A 125 -41.37 10.81 -20.29
C HIS A 125 -41.63 9.32 -20.61
N SER A 126 -41.62 8.49 -19.54
CA SER A 126 -42.63 7.45 -19.29
C SER A 126 -42.70 7.11 -17.79
N LYS A 127 -43.75 7.59 -17.11
CA LYS A 127 -44.16 7.23 -15.74
C LYS A 127 -45.12 6.04 -15.77
N VAL A 128 -44.98 5.07 -14.86
CA VAL A 128 -46.05 4.40 -14.07
C VAL A 128 -45.39 3.84 -12.79
N LYS A 129 -45.41 4.56 -11.64
CA LYS A 129 -46.33 4.46 -10.44
C LYS A 129 -45.79 3.52 -9.32
N GLU A 130 -45.03 3.99 -8.29
CA GLU A 130 -45.41 4.42 -6.89
C GLU A 130 -46.09 3.34 -6.01
N GLU A 131 -45.80 3.05 -4.72
CA GLU A 131 -45.04 3.63 -3.54
C GLU A 131 -45.19 2.62 -2.33
N PRO A 132 -44.78 2.85 -1.04
CA PRO A 132 -43.53 3.32 -0.39
C PRO A 132 -42.94 2.32 0.66
N ALA A 133 -41.68 2.51 1.10
CA ALA A 133 -41.35 2.96 2.48
C ALA A 133 -39.88 2.72 2.93
N VAL A 134 -39.32 3.78 3.54
CA VAL A 134 -38.16 3.90 4.46
C VAL A 134 -36.77 4.17 3.86
N VAL A 135 -36.41 5.45 3.93
CA VAL A 135 -35.10 6.10 3.74
C VAL A 135 -34.13 5.77 4.90
N PRO A 136 -32.80 5.70 4.68
CA PRO A 136 -31.95 6.68 5.35
C PRO A 136 -30.76 7.21 4.54
N LYS A 137 -30.81 8.53 4.30
CA LYS A 137 -29.74 9.54 4.31
C LYS A 137 -28.68 9.52 3.20
N GLU A 138 -28.87 10.49 2.31
CA GLU A 138 -27.90 11.11 1.42
C GLU A 138 -26.56 11.44 2.11
N LYS A 139 -25.46 10.98 1.51
CA LYS A 139 -24.16 11.66 1.52
C LYS A 139 -23.45 11.46 0.20
N LYS A 140 -23.47 12.52 -0.61
CA LYS A 140 -22.46 12.95 -1.58
C LYS A 140 -22.04 11.92 -2.63
N GLY A 141 -22.64 12.07 -3.82
CA GLY A 141 -22.04 11.73 -5.11
C GLY A 141 -21.39 10.35 -5.15
N ARG A 142 -22.22 9.30 -5.27
CA ARG A 142 -21.72 8.01 -5.73
C ARG A 142 -22.42 7.67 -7.02
N SER A 143 -21.70 7.85 -8.11
CA SER A 143 -22.06 7.25 -9.38
C SER A 143 -22.05 5.73 -9.19
N PRO A 144 -23.14 5.02 -9.55
CA PRO A 144 -23.12 3.56 -9.59
C PRO A 144 -22.01 3.07 -10.53
N ALA A 145 -21.55 1.83 -10.34
CA ALA A 145 -20.60 1.22 -11.24
C ALA A 145 -21.10 1.35 -12.70
N PRO A 146 -20.23 1.75 -13.65
CA PRO A 146 -20.63 1.95 -15.04
C PRO A 146 -21.13 0.62 -15.63
N ARG A 147 -22.31 0.66 -16.23
CA ARG A 147 -22.95 -0.50 -16.88
C ARG A 147 -23.00 -0.21 -18.38
N TRP A 148 -22.02 -0.71 -19.10
CA TRP A 148 -21.97 -0.60 -20.55
C TRP A 148 -22.53 -1.90 -21.11
N TYR A 149 -23.81 -1.89 -21.44
CA TYR A 149 -24.46 -3.05 -22.04
C TYR A 149 -24.00 -3.22 -23.47
N ILE A 150 -23.91 -4.48 -23.88
CA ILE A 150 -23.55 -4.85 -25.24
C ILE A 150 -24.83 -4.91 -26.06
N ILE A 151 -24.77 -4.41 -27.29
CA ILE A 151 -25.86 -4.54 -28.28
C ILE A 151 -25.69 -5.80 -29.14
N ALA A 152 -26.78 -6.29 -29.75
CA ALA A 152 -26.75 -7.51 -30.55
C ALA A 152 -25.70 -7.47 -31.67
N GLU A 153 -25.56 -6.31 -32.31
CA GLU A 153 -24.62 -6.06 -33.41
C GLU A 153 -23.15 -6.18 -32.96
N GLU A 154 -22.82 -5.70 -31.76
CA GLU A 154 -21.49 -5.84 -31.16
C GLU A 154 -21.19 -7.30 -30.80
N LEU A 155 -22.19 -8.04 -30.32
CA LEU A 155 -22.03 -9.46 -30.00
C LEU A 155 -21.87 -10.30 -31.27
N ASP A 156 -22.56 -9.95 -32.35
CA ASP A 156 -22.49 -10.64 -33.64
C ASP A 156 -21.23 -10.27 -34.46
N SER A 157 -20.59 -9.15 -34.13
CA SER A 157 -19.26 -8.79 -34.62
C SER A 157 -18.16 -9.72 -34.10
N LEU A 158 -18.39 -10.47 -33.01
CA LEU A 158 -17.42 -11.42 -32.48
C LEU A 158 -17.34 -12.67 -33.36
N SER A 159 -16.15 -13.25 -33.46
CA SER A 159 -15.99 -14.52 -34.17
C SER A 159 -16.85 -15.62 -33.54
N SER A 160 -17.41 -16.50 -34.38
CA SER A 160 -18.30 -17.58 -33.90
C SER A 160 -17.62 -18.47 -32.85
N TYR A 161 -16.29 -18.59 -32.90
CA TYR A 161 -15.51 -19.32 -31.90
C TYR A 161 -15.59 -18.68 -30.51
N MET A 162 -15.48 -17.35 -30.40
CA MET A 162 -15.56 -16.62 -29.13
C MET A 162 -16.99 -16.52 -28.62
N ARG A 163 -17.96 -16.36 -29.52
CA ARG A 163 -19.39 -16.29 -29.17
C ARG A 163 -19.91 -17.61 -28.62
N GLY A 164 -19.49 -18.75 -29.17
CA GLY A 164 -19.87 -20.07 -28.67
C GLY A 164 -21.39 -20.24 -28.50
N ARG A 165 -21.85 -20.43 -27.25
CA ARG A 165 -23.30 -20.48 -26.88
C ARG A 165 -23.75 -19.30 -26.00
N LEU A 166 -23.00 -18.20 -26.08
CA LEU A 166 -23.27 -16.97 -25.34
C LEU A 166 -24.41 -16.22 -26.04
N THR A 167 -25.41 -15.81 -25.27
CA THR A 167 -26.53 -14.99 -25.75
C THR A 167 -26.41 -13.60 -25.17
N LEU A 168 -26.98 -12.61 -25.85
CA LEU A 168 -26.95 -11.20 -25.42
C LEU A 168 -27.38 -11.03 -23.97
N ASP A 169 -28.48 -11.69 -23.58
CA ASP A 169 -28.99 -11.68 -22.21
C ASP A 169 -27.97 -12.21 -21.20
N LYS A 170 -27.26 -13.29 -21.51
CA LYS A 170 -26.25 -13.85 -20.59
C LYS A 170 -25.10 -12.90 -20.36
N VAL A 171 -24.68 -12.17 -21.40
CA VAL A 171 -23.60 -11.18 -21.27
C VAL A 171 -24.06 -9.98 -20.45
N ASN A 172 -25.25 -9.46 -20.75
CA ASN A 172 -25.79 -8.31 -20.04
C ASN A 172 -26.18 -8.63 -18.58
N ILE A 173 -26.60 -9.87 -18.29
CA ILE A 173 -26.76 -10.37 -16.91
C ILE A 173 -25.41 -10.42 -16.19
N ALA A 174 -24.37 -10.98 -16.83
CA ALA A 174 -23.03 -11.04 -16.23
C ALA A 174 -22.46 -9.64 -15.96
N ILE A 175 -22.68 -8.67 -16.86
CA ILE A 175 -22.30 -7.26 -16.65
C ILE A 175 -23.00 -6.69 -15.41
N ASN A 176 -24.29 -6.99 -15.21
CA ASN A 176 -25.03 -6.58 -14.03
C ASN A 176 -24.53 -7.21 -12.73
N GLU A 177 -24.15 -8.49 -12.76
CA GLU A 177 -23.57 -9.20 -11.62
C GLU A 177 -22.22 -8.59 -11.24
N ILE A 178 -21.35 -8.34 -12.22
CA ILE A 178 -20.03 -7.72 -12.00
C ILE A 178 -20.19 -6.28 -11.49
N ALA A 179 -21.12 -5.49 -12.05
CA ALA A 179 -21.39 -4.14 -11.57
C ALA A 179 -21.88 -4.13 -10.11
N THR A 180 -22.77 -5.06 -9.76
CA THR A 180 -23.28 -5.20 -8.38
C THR A 180 -22.17 -5.60 -7.41
N TYR A 181 -21.28 -6.52 -7.83
CA TYR A 181 -20.10 -6.87 -7.04
C TYR A 181 -19.15 -5.69 -6.86
N ALA A 182 -18.93 -4.90 -7.92
CA ALA A 182 -18.10 -3.69 -7.86
C ALA A 182 -18.68 -2.63 -6.93
N ASP A 183 -20.00 -2.41 -6.96
CA ASP A 183 -20.70 -1.50 -6.05
C ASP A 183 -20.55 -1.94 -4.59
N ALA A 184 -20.73 -3.23 -4.29
CA ALA A 184 -20.53 -3.79 -2.96
C ALA A 184 -19.07 -3.65 -2.48
N ASN A 185 -18.10 -3.92 -3.35
CA ASN A 185 -16.69 -3.77 -3.04
C ASN A 185 -16.30 -2.30 -2.81
N ALA A 186 -16.83 -1.37 -3.60
CA ALA A 186 -16.62 0.06 -3.40
C ALA A 186 -17.18 0.54 -2.04
N GLN A 187 -18.35 0.01 -1.63
CA GLN A 187 -18.91 0.28 -0.31
C GLN A 187 -18.01 -0.26 0.82
N LEU A 188 -17.49 -1.48 0.70
CA LEU A 188 -16.56 -2.07 1.68
C LEU A 188 -15.26 -1.28 1.79
N ILE A 189 -14.70 -0.83 0.66
CA ILE A 189 -13.46 -0.05 0.63
C ILE A 189 -13.64 1.30 1.31
N ALA A 190 -14.81 1.92 1.16
CA ALA A 190 -15.07 3.27 1.63
C ALA A 190 -15.73 3.37 3.02
N CYS A 191 -16.26 2.29 3.56
CA CYS A 191 -16.75 2.25 4.93
C CYS A 191 -15.60 2.42 5.94
N PRO A 192 -15.74 3.29 6.96
CA PRO A 192 -14.73 3.45 8.01
C PRO A 192 -14.68 2.20 8.91
N LYS A 193 -13.47 1.82 9.36
CA LYS A 193 -13.21 0.60 10.15
C LYS A 193 -14.15 0.37 11.34
N LYS A 194 -14.62 1.45 11.97
CA LYS A 194 -15.49 1.43 13.16
C LYS A 194 -16.89 0.82 12.93
N LYS A 195 -17.27 0.53 11.68
CA LYS A 195 -18.61 0.05 11.30
C LYS A 195 -18.62 -1.33 10.65
N LEU A 196 -17.48 -2.01 10.57
CA LEU A 196 -17.36 -3.28 9.86
C LEU A 196 -17.00 -4.40 10.83
N ALA A 197 -17.65 -5.56 10.67
CA ALA A 197 -17.26 -6.80 11.33
C ALA A 197 -15.89 -7.27 10.79
N GLU A 198 -15.10 -7.95 11.63
CA GLU A 198 -13.73 -8.40 11.37
C GLU A 198 -13.58 -9.07 9.98
N ASP A 199 -14.45 -10.04 9.66
CA ASP A 199 -14.45 -10.78 8.39
C ASP A 199 -14.65 -9.90 7.14
N THR A 200 -15.44 -8.85 7.26
CA THR A 200 -15.68 -7.88 6.16
C THR A 200 -14.51 -6.91 6.00
N TRP A 201 -13.80 -6.65 7.10
CA TRP A 201 -12.65 -5.76 7.11
C TRP A 201 -11.42 -6.44 6.47
N GLU A 202 -11.21 -7.73 6.72
CA GLU A 202 -10.20 -8.53 6.03
C GLU A 202 -10.41 -8.54 4.51
N LYS A 203 -11.64 -8.78 4.05
CA LYS A 203 -11.99 -8.70 2.61
C LYS A 203 -11.69 -7.33 2.01
N ALA A 204 -12.00 -6.25 2.75
CA ALA A 204 -11.70 -4.89 2.30
C ALA A 204 -10.18 -4.60 2.21
N LEU A 205 -9.36 -5.19 3.08
CA LEU A 205 -7.90 -5.09 3.02
C LEU A 205 -7.32 -5.84 1.83
N VAL A 206 -7.80 -7.05 1.56
CA VAL A 206 -7.39 -7.84 0.38
C VAL A 206 -7.75 -7.09 -0.90
N SER A 207 -8.97 -6.54 -1.01
CA SER A 207 -9.36 -5.71 -2.15
C SER A 207 -8.48 -4.47 -2.33
N LYS A 208 -8.12 -3.77 -1.24
CA LYS A 208 -7.19 -2.63 -1.28
C LYS A 208 -5.78 -3.04 -1.70
N PHE A 209 -5.31 -4.20 -1.22
CA PHE A 209 -4.00 -4.74 -1.56
C PHE A 209 -3.91 -5.11 -3.05
N ILE A 210 -4.91 -5.83 -3.56
CA ILE A 210 -4.99 -6.20 -4.98
C ILE A 210 -5.04 -4.95 -5.86
N PHE A 211 -5.85 -3.95 -5.49
CA PHE A 211 -5.91 -2.69 -6.22
C PHE A 211 -4.56 -1.96 -6.21
N SER A 212 -3.94 -1.78 -5.05
CA SER A 212 -2.63 -1.14 -4.93
C SER A 212 -1.55 -1.88 -5.72
N PHE A 213 -1.56 -3.21 -5.70
CA PHE A 213 -0.60 -4.03 -6.43
C PHE A 213 -0.78 -3.88 -7.93
N SER A 214 -2.02 -3.94 -8.42
CA SER A 214 -2.35 -3.78 -9.84
C SER A 214 -1.98 -2.38 -10.35
N THR A 215 -2.36 -1.33 -9.65
CA THR A 215 -2.06 0.06 -10.05
C THR A 215 -0.57 0.35 -10.02
N SER A 216 0.15 -0.15 -9.00
CA SER A 216 1.59 0.02 -8.90
C SER A 216 2.34 -0.78 -9.96
N PHE A 217 1.85 -1.96 -10.34
CA PHE A 217 2.39 -2.76 -11.43
C PHE A 217 2.18 -2.10 -12.80
N VAL A 218 0.98 -1.57 -13.06
CA VAL A 218 0.70 -0.80 -14.29
C VAL A 218 1.61 0.44 -14.36
N CYS A 219 1.75 1.19 -13.27
CA CYS A 219 2.62 2.37 -13.22
C CYS A 219 4.10 2.03 -13.47
N TYR A 220 4.57 0.87 -12.99
CA TYR A 220 5.91 0.36 -13.23
C TYR A 220 6.15 -0.04 -14.68
N MET A 221 5.16 -0.65 -15.33
CA MET A 221 5.23 -1.03 -16.75
C MET A 221 5.30 0.20 -17.65
N TYR A 222 4.46 1.21 -17.40
CA TYR A 222 4.46 2.45 -18.20
C TYR A 222 5.75 3.27 -18.03
N THR A 223 6.30 3.37 -16.80
CA THR A 223 7.57 4.08 -16.58
C THR A 223 8.76 3.34 -17.17
N SER A 224 8.74 2.01 -17.18
CA SER A 224 9.77 1.19 -17.82
C SER A 224 9.74 1.28 -19.35
N ALA A 225 8.55 1.35 -19.94
CA ALA A 225 8.36 1.55 -21.38
C ALA A 225 8.83 2.96 -21.81
N PHE A 226 8.46 4.01 -21.07
CA PHE A 226 8.85 5.40 -21.38
C PHE A 226 10.36 5.64 -21.25
N LYS A 227 11.06 4.85 -20.43
CA LYS A 227 12.51 4.92 -20.27
C LYS A 227 13.27 4.22 -21.39
N GLN A 228 12.67 3.21 -22.04
CA GLN A 228 13.23 2.55 -23.22
C GLN A 228 13.10 3.45 -24.48
N GLU A 229 11.99 4.17 -24.60
CA GLU A 229 11.71 5.04 -25.77
C GLU A 229 12.59 6.31 -25.83
N LYS A 230 13.06 6.82 -24.68
CA LYS A 230 13.97 7.98 -24.60
C LYS A 230 15.47 7.65 -24.81
N MET A 231 15.80 6.38 -24.95
CA MET A 231 17.19 5.89 -25.08
C MET A 231 17.49 5.35 -26.50
N SER A 232 16.53 5.44 -27.42
CA SER A 232 16.70 5.22 -28.85
C SER A 232 16.65 6.53 -29.62
#